data_AF-J2UVU9-F1
#
_entry.id   AF-J2UVU9-F1
#
_cell.length_a   1.000
_cell.length_b   1.000
_cell.length_c   1.000
_cell.angle_alpha   90.00
_cell.angle_beta   90.00
_cell.angle_gamma   90.00
#
_symmetry.space_group_name_H-M   'P 1'
#
loop_
_entity.id
_entity.type
_entity.pdbx_description
1 polymer ?
#
loop_
_entity_poly.entity_id
_entity_poly.type
_entity_poly.pdbx_seq_one_letter_code
_entity_poly.pdbx_strand_id
1 'polypeptide(L)'
;MLVAALLTPRPPTLMVLNEPETSLHPDLLPALARLIIRASAQCQVWVVSHARRLISALQEDPDCNCIVLEKNLGQTGIVGQRMLDEPAWYWPD
;
A
#
# COMPACT_ATOMS: atom_id res chain seq x y z
N MET A 1 7.76 0.22 -16.56
CA MET A 1 7.69 -1.15 -16.00
C MET A 1 6.47 -1.34 -15.08
N LEU A 2 6.17 -0.39 -14.19
CA LEU A 2 5.02 -0.44 -13.26
C LEU A 2 3.68 -0.83 -13.89
N VAL A 3 3.28 -0.17 -14.98
CA VAL A 3 2.00 -0.47 -15.65
C VAL A 3 1.93 -1.90 -16.19
N ALA A 4 3.06 -2.45 -16.66
CA ALA A 4 3.11 -3.83 -17.14
C ALA A 4 2.93 -4.85 -15.99
N ALA A 5 3.43 -4.55 -14.79
CA ALA A 5 3.20 -5.36 -13.62
C ALA A 5 1.73 -5.32 -13.17
N LEU A 6 1.13 -4.12 -13.12
CA LEU A 6 -0.28 -3.92 -12.73
C LEU A 6 -1.27 -4.55 -13.71
N LEU A 7 -0.89 -4.70 -14.98
CA LEU A 7 -1.74 -5.24 -16.05
C LEU A 7 -1.28 -6.62 -16.53
N THR A 8 -0.48 -7.33 -15.73
CA THR A 8 0.01 -8.66 -16.10
C THR A 8 -1.16 -9.64 -16.30
N PRO A 9 -1.17 -10.46 -17.37
CA PRO A 9 -2.21 -11.47 -17.58
C PRO A 9 -2.09 -12.67 -16.62
N ARG A 10 -0.98 -12.77 -15.88
CA ARG A 10 -0.72 -13.81 -14.87
C ARG A 10 -0.34 -13.12 -13.56
N PRO A 11 -1.32 -12.62 -12.78
CA PRO A 11 -1.03 -11.92 -11.54
C PRO A 11 -0.46 -12.91 -10.50
N PRO A 12 0.49 -12.45 -9.66
CA PRO A 12 0.94 -13.24 -8.51
C PRO A 12 -0.18 -13.34 -7.47
N THR A 13 -0.02 -14.18 -6.44
CA THR A 13 -0.94 -14.20 -5.28
C THR A 13 -0.84 -12.91 -4.46
N LEU A 14 0.38 -12.37 -4.31
CA LEU A 14 0.68 -11.11 -3.63
C LEU A 14 1.61 -10.24 -4.49
N MET A 15 1.27 -8.96 -4.63
CA MET A 15 2.07 -7.93 -5.27
C MET A 15 2.43 -6.84 -4.26
N VAL A 16 3.71 -6.53 -4.12
CA VAL A 16 4.20 -5.45 -3.24
C VAL A 16 4.76 -4.32 -4.09
N LEU A 17 4.23 -3.11 -3.90
CA LEU A 17 4.62 -1.89 -4.61
C LEU A 17 5.26 -0.93 -3.61
N ASN A 18 6.58 -0.75 -3.69
CA ASN A 18 7.30 0.17 -2.82
C ASN A 18 7.53 1.50 -3.54
N GLU A 19 6.95 2.57 -3.01
CA GLU A 19 6.98 3.94 -3.54
C GLU A 19 6.70 4.00 -5.06
N PRO A 20 5.59 3.41 -5.55
CA PRO A 20 5.28 3.36 -6.98
C PRO A 20 5.08 4.74 -7.62
N GLU A 21 4.88 5.79 -6.82
CA GLU A 21 4.85 7.19 -7.23
C GLU A 21 6.21 7.76 -7.64
N THR A 22 7.32 7.06 -7.36
CA THR A 22 8.67 7.59 -7.56
C THR A 22 8.86 8.03 -9.02
N SER A 23 9.25 9.28 -9.22
CA SER A 23 9.45 9.90 -10.55
C SER A 23 8.18 10.11 -11.39
N LEU A 24 6.97 9.98 -10.83
CA LEU A 24 5.72 10.34 -11.51
C LEU A 24 5.28 11.77 -11.21
N HIS A 25 4.65 12.41 -12.20
CA HIS A 25 4.00 13.71 -11.99
C HIS A 25 2.81 13.54 -11.02
N PRO A 26 2.59 14.47 -10.06
CA PRO A 26 1.51 14.37 -9.07
C PRO A 26 0.10 14.18 -9.67
N ASP A 27 -0.14 14.73 -10.86
CA ASP A 27 -1.44 14.61 -11.54
C ASP A 27 -1.70 13.21 -12.12
N LEU A 28 -0.68 12.35 -12.18
CA LEU A 28 -0.82 10.96 -12.59
C LEU A 28 -1.16 10.02 -11.42
N LEU A 29 -1.04 10.47 -10.17
CA LEU A 29 -1.29 9.64 -8.99
C LEU A 29 -2.74 9.12 -8.91
N PRO A 30 -3.78 9.90 -9.23
CA PRO A 30 -5.14 9.37 -9.28
C PRO A 30 -5.31 8.27 -10.35
N ALA A 31 -4.61 8.40 -11.48
CA ALA A 31 -4.64 7.37 -12.52
C ALA A 31 -3.90 6.09 -12.08
N LEU A 32 -2.76 6.24 -11.39
CA LEU A 32 -2.04 5.12 -10.79
C LEU A 32 -2.91 4.41 -9.73
N ALA A 33 -3.59 5.15 -8.85
CA ALA A 33 -4.50 4.58 -7.85
C ALA A 33 -5.56 3.68 -8.49
N ARG A 34 -6.22 4.16 -9.56
CA ARG A 34 -7.21 3.36 -10.31
C ARG A 34 -6.62 2.07 -10.89
N LEU A 35 -5.36 2.10 -11.37
CA LEU A 35 -4.71 0.89 -11.88
C LEU A 35 -4.37 -0.10 -10.75
N ILE A 36 -3.94 0.40 -9.59
CA ILE A 36 -3.66 -0.42 -8.40
C ILE A 36 -4.95 -1.08 -7.89
N ILE A 37 -6.03 -0.32 -7.75
CA ILE A 37 -7.36 -0.82 -7.36
C ILE A 37 -7.85 -1.88 -8.35
N ARG A 38 -7.64 -1.66 -9.66
CA ARG A 38 -7.97 -2.67 -10.66
C ARG A 38 -7.15 -3.96 -10.49
N ALA A 39 -5.87 -3.85 -10.16
CA ALA A 39 -5.01 -5.01 -9.93
C ALA A 39 -5.39 -5.75 -8.63
N SER A 40 -5.88 -5.05 -7.60
CA SER A 40 -6.29 -5.67 -6.33
C SER A 40 -7.52 -6.57 -6.47
N ALA A 41 -8.34 -6.38 -7.51
CA ALA A 41 -9.44 -7.28 -7.84
C ALA A 41 -8.99 -8.68 -8.30
N GLN A 42 -7.70 -8.84 -8.68
CA GLN A 42 -7.17 -10.11 -9.21
C GLN A 42 -6.06 -10.71 -8.34
N CYS A 43 -5.46 -9.93 -7.44
CA CYS A 43 -4.42 -10.38 -6.52
C CYS A 43 -4.37 -9.49 -5.28
N GLN A 44 -3.75 -9.98 -4.19
CA GLN A 44 -3.52 -9.09 -3.05
C GLN A 44 -2.44 -8.06 -3.41
N VAL A 45 -2.70 -6.79 -3.12
CA VAL A 45 -1.74 -5.70 -3.40
C VAL A 45 -1.40 -4.96 -2.11
N TRP A 46 -0.10 -4.85 -1.83
CA TRP A 46 0.42 -4.04 -0.74
C TRP A 46 1.18 -2.85 -1.32
N VAL A 47 0.73 -1.64 -0.98
CA VAL A 47 1.40 -0.40 -1.39
C VAL A 47 2.08 0.22 -0.18
N VAL A 48 3.36 0.55 -0.32
CA VAL A 48 4.11 1.38 0.61
C VAL A 48 4.34 2.72 -0.08
N SER A 49 3.87 3.80 0.53
CA SER A 49 3.88 5.12 -0.10
C SER A 49 3.97 6.22 0.94
N HIS A 50 4.63 7.32 0.57
CA HIS A 50 4.61 8.58 1.33
C HIS A 50 3.77 9.66 0.64
N ALA A 51 3.33 9.43 -0.60
CA ALA A 51 2.51 10.36 -1.36
C ALA A 51 1.06 10.39 -0.86
N ARG A 52 0.74 11.37 0.00
CA ARG A 52 -0.62 11.60 0.53
C ARG A 52 -1.70 11.59 -0.55
N ARG A 53 -1.44 12.17 -1.73
CA ARG A 53 -2.40 12.16 -2.86
C ARG A 53 -2.70 10.76 -3.38
N LEU A 54 -1.69 9.89 -3.47
CA LEU A 54 -1.88 8.49 -3.87
C LEU A 54 -2.64 7.73 -2.77
N ILE A 55 -2.23 7.89 -1.51
CA ILE A 55 -2.88 7.25 -0.36
C ILE A 55 -4.36 7.63 -0.29
N SER A 56 -4.69 8.93 -0.37
CA SER A 56 -6.08 9.39 -0.35
C SER A 56 -6.89 8.82 -1.50
N ALA A 57 -6.33 8.76 -2.72
CA ALA A 57 -7.02 8.18 -3.87
C ALA A 57 -7.22 6.66 -3.74
N LEU A 58 -6.32 5.94 -3.06
CA LEU A 58 -6.48 4.51 -2.76
C LEU A 58 -7.57 4.29 -1.70
N GLN A 59 -7.64 5.16 -0.68
CA GLN A 59 -8.66 5.11 0.39
C GLN A 59 -10.09 5.42 -0.08
N GLU A 60 -10.27 5.90 -1.31
CA GLU A 60 -11.60 6.02 -1.92
C GLU A 60 -12.23 4.64 -2.20
N ASP A 61 -11.40 3.59 -2.33
CA ASP A 61 -11.86 2.22 -2.45
C ASP A 61 -12.23 1.64 -1.08
N PRO A 62 -13.44 1.08 -0.90
CA PRO A 62 -13.90 0.59 0.40
C PRO A 62 -13.13 -0.63 0.91
N ASP A 63 -12.46 -1.38 0.03
CA ASP A 63 -11.65 -2.54 0.40
C ASP A 63 -10.19 -2.13 0.73
N CYS A 64 -9.85 -0.85 0.65
CA CYS A 64 -8.54 -0.33 0.98
C CYS A 64 -8.29 -0.32 2.50
N ASN A 65 -7.43 -1.22 2.95
CA ASN A 65 -6.94 -1.24 4.33
C ASN A 65 -5.70 -0.35 4.46
N CYS A 66 -5.87 0.85 5.01
CA CYS A 66 -4.78 1.80 5.23
C CYS A 66 -4.16 1.63 6.61
N ILE A 67 -2.85 1.35 6.65
CA ILE A 67 -2.05 1.30 7.88
C ILE A 67 -1.12 2.51 7.88
N VAL A 68 -1.29 3.39 8.87
CA VAL A 68 -0.43 4.56 9.03
C VAL A 68 0.66 4.22 10.03
N LEU A 69 1.91 4.42 9.62
CA LEU A 69 3.08 4.20 10.46
C LEU A 69 3.62 5.54 10.97
N GLU A 70 4.06 5.56 12.21
CA GLU A 70 4.73 6.70 12.84
C GLU A 70 6.07 6.28 13.46
N LYS A 71 6.97 7.26 13.60
CA LYS A 71 8.27 7.06 14.25
C LYS A 71 8.26 7.76 15.60
N ASN A 72 8.25 6.99 16.67
CA ASN A 72 8.29 7.48 18.05
C ASN A 72 9.64 7.11 18.67
N LEU A 73 10.47 8.11 18.97
CA LEU A 73 11.78 7.92 19.64
C LEU A 73 12.69 6.86 18.97
N GLY A 74 12.59 6.67 17.66
CA GLY A 74 13.40 5.68 16.92
C GLY A 74 12.70 4.33 16.70
N GLN A 75 11.57 4.08 17.34
CA GLN A 75 10.71 2.92 17.11
C GLN A 75 9.65 3.23 16.04
N THR A 76 9.33 2.25 15.20
CA THR A 76 8.17 2.30 14.31
C THR A 76 6.94 1.80 15.05
N GLY A 77 5.88 2.59 15.06
CA GLY A 77 4.57 2.22 15.60
C GLY A 77 3.47 2.35 14.54
N ILE A 78 2.35 1.65 14.76
CA ILE A 78 1.13 1.84 13.96
C ILE A 78 0.26 2.88 14.67
N VAL A 79 -0.15 3.92 13.95
CA VAL A 79 -1.00 4.98 14.51
C VAL A 79 -2.35 4.37 14.92
N GLY A 80 -2.75 4.60 16.17
CA GLY A 80 -4.03 4.14 16.71
C GLY A 80 -4.04 2.69 17.20
N GLN A 81 -2.94 1.95 17.08
CA GLN A 81 -2.81 0.62 17.69
C GLN A 81 -2.61 0.74 19.21
N ARG A 82 -3.37 -0.03 19.98
CA ARG A 82 -3.21 -0.14 21.45
C ARG A 82 -2.54 -1.47 21.79
N MET A 83 -2.05 -1.58 23.03
CA MET A 83 -1.33 -2.76 23.53
C MET A 83 -2.09 -4.10 23.38
N LEU A 84 -3.42 -4.07 23.38
CA LEU A 84 -4.26 -5.27 23.20
C LEU A 84 -4.59 -5.57 21.73
N ASP A 85 -4.30 -4.62 20.84
CA ASP A 85 -4.51 -4.71 19.39
C ASP A 85 -3.21 -5.14 18.67
N GLU A 86 -2.15 -5.46 19.42
CA GLU A 86 -0.89 -5.98 18.89
C GLU A 86 -1.03 -7.47 18.55
N PRO A 87 -0.62 -7.90 17.34
CA PRO A 87 -0.55 -9.32 17.06
C PRO A 87 0.49 -9.96 17.98
N ALA A 88 0.21 -11.17 18.47
CA ALA A 88 1.18 -11.98 19.19
C ALA A 88 2.23 -12.50 18.19
N TRP A 89 3.07 -11.60 17.69
CA TRP A 89 4.13 -11.92 16.76
C TRP A 89 5.29 -12.53 17.54
N TYR A 90 5.55 -13.80 17.28
CA TYR A 90 6.73 -14.50 17.75
C TYR A 90 7.70 -14.58 16.57
N TRP A 91 8.89 -14.01 16.74
CA TRP A 91 9.96 -14.22 15.77
C TRP A 91 10.35 -15.70 15.81
N PRO A 92 10.36 -16.41 14.67
CA PRO A 92 10.94 -17.75 14.62
C PRO A 92 12.45 -17.65 14.91
N ASP A 93 12.96 -18.56 15.75
CA ASP A 93 14.39 -18.73 16.04
C ASP A 93 15.19 -19.10 14.78
#